data_AF-A0A2N0FXM9-F1
#
_entry.id   AF-A0A2N0FXM9-F1
#
_cell.length_a   1.000
_cell.length_b   1.000
_cell.length_c   1.000
_cell.angle_alpha   90.00
_cell.angle_beta   90.00
_cell.angle_gamma   90.00
#
_symmetry.space_group_name_H-M   'P 1'
#
loop_
_entity.id
_entity.type
_entity.pdbx_description
1 polymer ?
#
loop_
_entity_poly.entity_id
_entity_poly.type
_entity_poly.pdbx_seq_one_letter_code
_entity_poly.pdbx_strand_id
1 'polypeptide(L)'
;MKKNILFALFAIVVFAQTTMAQEITAFQGMWGPEFYQDQEKLSWKEIDKIMTESQVAQTNWQKSKKNLLGGMLVGTLNFGSGIWFIVNEADNKPVTGPVIAFAATGLVGSIFYHAALKNKKKAILNYNESLDNTTSFRLVPTSNENGIGLALKF
;
A
#
# COMPACT_ATOMS: atom_id res chain seq x y z
N MET A 1 27.07 42.29 12.07
CA MET A 1 27.47 40.87 12.01
C MET A 1 26.67 39.96 12.93
N LYS A 2 26.60 40.19 14.26
CA LYS A 2 25.89 39.28 15.19
C LYS A 2 24.41 39.05 14.86
N LYS A 3 23.67 40.07 14.40
CA LYS A 3 22.26 39.95 13.97
C LYS A 3 22.07 39.04 12.74
N ASN A 4 22.97 39.11 11.76
CA ASN A 4 22.87 38.32 10.53
C ASN A 4 23.18 36.84 10.78
N ILE A 5 24.09 36.56 11.73
CA ILE A 5 24.39 35.19 12.18
C ILE A 5 23.19 34.59 12.94
N LEU A 6 22.55 35.38 13.81
CA LEU A 6 21.33 34.95 14.50
C LEU A 6 20.19 34.64 13.50
N PHE A 7 20.06 35.46 12.46
CA PHE A 7 19.05 35.29 11.41
C PHE A 7 19.32 34.03 10.57
N ALA A 8 20.57 33.74 10.24
CA ALA A 8 20.97 32.52 9.54
C ALA A 8 20.74 31.26 10.38
N LEU A 9 21.06 31.30 11.68
CA LEU A 9 20.76 30.22 12.63
C LEU A 9 19.26 29.98 12.77
N PHE A 10 18.47 31.05 12.86
CA PHE A 10 17.01 30.96 12.91
C PHE A 10 16.43 30.36 11.63
N ALA A 11 16.94 30.75 10.46
CA ALA A 11 16.51 30.18 9.18
C ALA A 11 16.80 28.67 9.12
N ILE A 12 17.98 28.22 9.55
CA ILE A 12 18.34 26.79 9.56
C ILE A 12 17.44 25.97 10.50
N VAL A 13 17.06 26.53 11.66
CA VAL A 13 16.15 25.87 12.61
C VAL A 13 14.73 25.75 12.04
N VAL A 14 14.27 26.74 11.28
CA VAL A 14 12.95 26.68 10.60
C VAL A 14 12.94 25.65 9.47
N PHE A 15 14.06 25.46 8.76
CA PHE A 15 14.19 24.42 7.72
C PHE A 15 14.40 23.01 8.27
N ALA A 16 14.78 22.87 9.54
CA ALA A 16 14.97 21.58 10.20
C ALA A 16 13.68 20.95 10.72
N GLN A 17 12.50 21.49 10.37
CA GLN A 17 11.24 20.79 10.59
C GLN A 17 11.25 19.52 9.74
N THR A 18 11.61 18.42 10.40
CA THR A 18 11.59 17.07 9.86
C THR A 18 10.20 16.82 9.30
N THR A 19 10.09 16.67 7.98
CA THR A 19 8.96 15.98 7.39
C THR A 19 8.99 14.57 7.96
N MET A 20 8.17 14.32 9.00
CA MET A 20 7.89 12.97 9.46
C MET A 20 7.36 12.24 8.23
N ALA A 21 8.12 11.28 7.71
CA ALA A 21 7.64 10.43 6.66
C ALA A 21 6.46 9.64 7.24
N GLN A 22 5.25 9.86 6.71
CA GLN A 22 4.02 9.36 7.33
C GLN A 22 3.75 7.92 6.90
N GLU A 23 3.62 7.03 7.87
CA GLU A 23 3.29 5.64 7.64
C GLU A 23 1.84 5.47 7.15
N ILE A 24 1.62 4.47 6.30
CA ILE A 24 0.28 4.06 5.91
C ILE A 24 -0.21 2.95 6.82
N THR A 25 -1.41 3.14 7.36
CA THR A 25 -2.16 2.11 8.07
C THR A 25 -3.34 1.64 7.24
N ALA A 26 -3.72 0.38 7.40
CA ALA A 26 -4.83 -0.23 6.69
C ALA A 26 -5.78 -0.91 7.67
N PHE A 27 -7.06 -0.58 7.58
CA PHE A 27 -8.13 -1.18 8.37
C PHE A 27 -9.10 -1.92 7.45
N GLN A 28 -9.76 -2.95 7.98
CA GLN A 28 -10.76 -3.69 7.23
C GLN A 28 -12.07 -2.90 7.19
N GLY A 29 -12.52 -2.49 6.01
CA GLY A 29 -13.82 -1.88 5.78
C GLY A 29 -14.84 -2.86 5.17
N MET A 30 -16.09 -2.38 5.03
CA MET A 30 -17.21 -3.18 4.49
C MET A 30 -16.98 -3.64 3.05
N TRP A 31 -16.33 -2.79 2.23
CA TRP A 31 -16.11 -3.03 0.80
C TRP A 31 -14.65 -3.32 0.44
N GLY A 32 -13.81 -3.56 1.45
CA GLY A 32 -12.37 -3.74 1.29
C GLY A 32 -11.58 -2.88 2.26
N PRO A 33 -10.25 -2.88 2.15
CA PRO A 33 -9.38 -2.14 3.06
C PRO A 33 -9.56 -0.63 2.87
N GLU A 34 -9.58 0.07 4.00
CA GLU A 34 -9.50 1.52 4.08
C GLU A 34 -8.08 1.90 4.50
N PHE A 35 -7.51 2.91 3.85
CA PHE A 35 -6.15 3.34 4.11
C PHE A 35 -6.15 4.71 4.77
N TYR A 36 -5.23 4.88 5.69
CA TYR A 36 -5.05 6.11 6.43
C TYR A 36 -3.57 6.44 6.45
N GLN A 37 -3.28 7.73 6.34
CA GLN A 37 -1.97 8.29 6.61
C GLN A 37 -2.17 9.18 7.84
N ASP A 38 -1.55 8.80 8.94
CA ASP A 38 -1.90 9.27 10.29
C ASP A 38 -3.39 9.08 10.61
N GLN A 39 -4.16 10.17 10.66
CA GLN A 39 -5.61 10.19 10.97
C GLN A 39 -6.47 10.53 9.74
N GLU A 40 -5.86 10.82 8.60
CA GLU A 40 -6.58 11.20 7.39
C GLU A 40 -6.79 10.00 6.49
N LYS A 41 -8.05 9.79 6.10
CA LYS A 41 -8.43 8.71 5.20
C LYS A 41 -7.93 9.03 3.80
N LEU A 42 -7.12 8.13 3.25
CA LEU A 42 -6.68 8.21 1.85
C LEU A 42 -7.77 7.68 0.93
N SER A 43 -8.02 8.41 -0.15
CA SER A 43 -8.76 7.89 -1.28
C SER A 43 -7.98 6.79 -2.01
N TRP A 44 -8.69 5.96 -2.76
CA TRP A 44 -8.08 4.95 -3.62
C TRP A 44 -7.09 5.53 -4.64
N LYS A 45 -7.28 6.78 -5.09
CA LYS A 45 -6.36 7.43 -6.02
C LYS A 45 -5.06 7.84 -5.34
N GLU A 46 -5.14 8.37 -4.12
CA GLU A 46 -3.98 8.81 -3.35
C GLU A 46 -3.10 7.62 -2.97
N ILE A 47 -3.69 6.56 -2.41
CA ILE A 47 -2.93 5.35 -2.07
C ILE A 47 -2.32 4.70 -3.33
N ASP A 48 -3.05 4.67 -4.45
CA ASP A 48 -2.54 4.10 -5.70
C ASP A 48 -1.34 4.89 -6.23
N LYS A 49 -1.40 6.23 -6.11
CA LYS A 49 -0.30 7.12 -6.46
C LYS A 49 0.91 6.86 -5.58
N ILE A 50 0.75 6.93 -4.24
CA ILE A 50 1.84 6.70 -3.26
C ILE A 50 2.53 5.37 -3.51
N MET A 51 1.75 4.29 -3.67
CA MET A 51 2.28 2.95 -3.87
C MET A 51 2.93 2.76 -5.24
N THR A 52 2.47 3.45 -6.27
CA THR A 52 3.03 3.34 -7.63
C THR A 52 4.30 4.18 -7.81
N GLU A 53 4.41 5.30 -7.12
CA GLU A 53 5.60 6.17 -7.11
C GLU A 53 6.72 5.60 -6.21
N SER A 54 6.38 4.77 -5.22
CA SER A 54 7.37 4.10 -4.37
C SER A 54 8.03 2.92 -5.09
N GLN A 55 9.34 3.04 -5.33
CA GLN A 55 10.12 2.01 -6.01
C GLN A 55 10.13 0.65 -5.28
N VAL A 56 9.99 0.65 -3.95
CA VAL A 56 9.97 -0.56 -3.12
C VAL A 56 8.58 -1.20 -2.99
N ALA A 57 7.51 -0.43 -3.19
CA ALA A 57 6.13 -0.89 -3.02
C ALA A 57 5.44 -1.22 -4.34
N GLN A 58 5.81 -0.54 -5.43
CA GLN A 58 5.14 -0.59 -6.74
C GLN A 58 4.93 -2.02 -7.24
N THR A 59 5.95 -2.87 -7.18
CA THR A 59 5.85 -4.25 -7.71
C THR A 59 4.78 -5.06 -6.99
N ASN A 60 4.75 -5.02 -5.66
CA ASN A 60 3.76 -5.76 -4.88
C ASN A 60 2.37 -5.12 -5.00
N TRP A 61 2.30 -3.80 -5.13
CA TRP A 61 1.05 -3.08 -5.35
C TRP A 61 0.40 -3.47 -6.68
N GLN A 62 1.15 -3.47 -7.78
CA GLN A 62 0.64 -3.87 -9.10
C GLN A 62 0.24 -5.35 -9.13
N LYS A 63 1.02 -6.23 -8.48
CA LYS A 63 0.62 -7.65 -8.30
C LYS A 63 -0.69 -7.78 -7.54
N SER A 64 -0.91 -6.96 -6.51
CA SER A 64 -2.18 -6.94 -5.77
C SER A 64 -3.34 -6.57 -6.68
N LYS A 65 -3.22 -5.49 -7.47
CA LYS A 65 -4.27 -5.04 -8.41
C LYS A 65 -4.58 -6.10 -9.45
N LYS A 66 -3.55 -6.72 -10.04
CA LYS A 66 -3.72 -7.81 -11.01
C LYS A 66 -4.45 -9.01 -10.40
N ASN A 67 -4.08 -9.42 -9.19
CA ASN A 67 -4.73 -10.52 -8.51
C ASN A 67 -6.16 -10.19 -8.10
N LEU A 68 -6.44 -8.95 -7.69
CA LEU A 68 -7.79 -8.50 -7.37
C LEU A 68 -8.67 -8.52 -8.62
N LEU A 69 -8.18 -8.02 -9.75
CA LEU A 69 -8.89 -8.08 -11.02
C LEU A 69 -9.17 -9.53 -11.45
N GLY A 70 -8.17 -10.42 -11.36
CA GLY A 70 -8.36 -11.85 -11.62
C GLY A 70 -9.40 -12.48 -10.68
N GLY A 71 -9.34 -12.16 -9.39
CA GLY A 71 -10.31 -12.60 -8.39
C GLY A 71 -11.72 -12.08 -8.67
N MET A 72 -11.88 -10.83 -9.12
CA MET A 72 -13.17 -10.27 -9.51
C MET A 72 -13.75 -10.98 -10.74
N LEU A 73 -12.94 -11.23 -11.77
CA LEU A 73 -13.39 -11.97 -12.96
C LEU A 73 -13.89 -13.37 -12.59
N VAL A 74 -13.13 -14.09 -11.77
CA VAL A 74 -13.52 -15.41 -11.27
C VAL A 74 -14.73 -15.32 -10.33
N GLY A 75 -14.83 -14.27 -9.52
CA GLY A 75 -15.99 -14.00 -8.66
C GLY A 75 -17.28 -13.78 -9.45
N THR A 76 -17.21 -13.09 -10.60
CA THR A 76 -18.35 -12.94 -11.51
C THR A 76 -18.78 -14.30 -12.09
N LEU A 77 -17.82 -15.16 -12.46
CA LEU A 77 -18.13 -16.52 -12.91
C LEU A 77 -18.77 -17.35 -11.79
N ASN A 78 -18.29 -17.21 -10.56
CA ASN A 78 -18.88 -17.86 -9.40
C ASN A 78 -20.33 -17.41 -9.18
N PHE A 79 -20.57 -16.11 -9.16
CA PHE A 79 -21.92 -15.56 -9.04
C PHE A 79 -22.84 -16.04 -10.18
N GLY A 80 -22.36 -16.00 -11.43
CA GLY A 80 -23.10 -16.50 -12.58
C GLY A 80 -23.43 -17.99 -12.50
N SER A 81 -22.51 -18.81 -12.00
CA SER A 81 -22.77 -20.24 -11.78
C SER A 81 -23.79 -20.50 -10.66
N GLY A 82 -23.86 -19.61 -9.66
CA GLY A 82 -24.92 -19.64 -8.64
C GLY A 82 -26.31 -19.33 -9.23
N ILE A 83 -26.40 -18.34 -10.12
CA ILE A 83 -27.64 -18.07 -10.87
C ILE A 83 -28.01 -19.27 -11.73
N TRP A 84 -27.03 -19.84 -12.45
CA TRP A 84 -27.25 -21.01 -13.29
C TRP A 84 -27.75 -22.21 -12.49
N PHE A 85 -27.23 -22.42 -11.27
CA PHE A 85 -27.73 -23.42 -10.34
C PHE A 85 -29.21 -23.19 -10.01
N ILE A 86 -29.59 -21.98 -9.58
CA ILE A 86 -30.97 -21.64 -9.22
C ILE A 86 -31.93 -21.87 -10.39
N VAL A 87 -31.54 -21.44 -11.60
CA VAL A 87 -32.37 -21.62 -12.81
C VAL A 87 -32.53 -23.10 -13.16
N ASN A 88 -31.45 -23.89 -13.12
CA ASN A 88 -31.55 -25.32 -13.41
C ASN A 88 -32.40 -26.05 -12.37
N GLU A 89 -32.26 -25.72 -11.09
CA GLU A 89 -33.06 -26.31 -10.02
C GLU A 89 -34.55 -25.99 -10.21
N ALA A 90 -34.89 -24.73 -10.50
CA ALA A 90 -36.27 -24.31 -10.76
C ALA A 90 -36.90 -25.01 -11.98
N ASP A 91 -36.11 -25.28 -13.01
CA ASP A 91 -36.54 -25.94 -14.25
C ASP A 91 -36.44 -27.48 -14.19
N ASN A 92 -36.10 -28.09 -13.05
CA ASN A 92 -35.81 -29.53 -12.92
C ASN A 92 -34.74 -30.05 -13.91
N LYS A 93 -33.73 -29.23 -14.21
CA LYS A 93 -32.58 -29.57 -15.07
C LYS A 93 -31.39 -30.03 -14.22
N PRO A 94 -30.44 -30.81 -14.78
CA PRO A 94 -29.27 -31.26 -14.04
C PRO A 94 -28.43 -30.11 -13.44
N VAL A 95 -28.18 -30.15 -12.13
CA VAL A 95 -27.42 -29.11 -11.41
C VAL A 95 -25.93 -29.39 -11.24
N THR A 96 -25.47 -30.58 -11.64
CA THR A 96 -24.07 -31.01 -11.46
C THR A 96 -23.07 -30.04 -12.09
N GLY A 97 -23.33 -29.57 -13.32
CA GLY A 97 -22.50 -28.58 -14.01
C GLY A 97 -22.39 -27.25 -13.24
N PRO A 98 -23.52 -26.59 -12.90
CA PRO A 98 -23.51 -25.39 -12.08
C PRO A 98 -22.79 -25.55 -10.74
N VAL A 99 -23.01 -26.66 -10.03
CA VAL A 99 -22.38 -26.90 -8.72
C VAL A 99 -20.86 -27.04 -8.84
N ILE A 100 -20.36 -27.80 -9.84
CA ILE A 100 -18.93 -27.93 -10.08
C ILE A 100 -18.33 -26.57 -10.45
N ALA A 101 -18.99 -25.82 -11.33
CA ALA A 101 -18.53 -24.50 -11.74
C ALA A 101 -18.47 -23.54 -10.53
N PHE A 102 -19.49 -23.54 -9.67
CA PHE A 102 -19.53 -22.75 -8.45
C PHE A 102 -18.39 -23.13 -7.50
N ALA A 103 -18.23 -24.41 -7.17
CA ALA A 103 -17.16 -24.85 -6.27
C ALA A 103 -15.76 -24.52 -6.81
N ALA A 104 -15.50 -24.79 -8.09
CA ALA A 104 -14.20 -24.56 -8.71
C ALA A 104 -13.86 -23.07 -8.79
N THR A 105 -14.80 -22.24 -9.25
CA THR A 105 -14.59 -20.78 -9.32
C THR A 105 -14.50 -20.15 -7.93
N GLY A 106 -15.25 -20.63 -6.94
CA GLY A 106 -15.16 -20.15 -5.56
C GLY A 106 -13.77 -20.40 -4.97
N LEU A 107 -13.23 -21.60 -5.17
CA LEU A 107 -11.87 -21.94 -4.74
C LEU A 107 -10.82 -21.06 -5.45
N VAL A 108 -10.84 -20.99 -6.78
CA VAL A 108 -9.88 -20.18 -7.54
C VAL A 108 -9.98 -18.70 -7.17
N GLY A 109 -11.19 -18.17 -7.03
CA GLY A 109 -11.45 -16.78 -6.62
C GLY A 109 -10.86 -16.48 -5.24
N SER A 110 -11.01 -17.41 -4.29
CA SER A 110 -10.43 -17.26 -2.94
C SER A 110 -8.90 -17.19 -2.96
N ILE A 111 -8.24 -17.97 -3.83
CA ILE A 111 -6.77 -17.95 -3.99
C ILE A 111 -6.32 -16.59 -4.53
N PHE A 112 -7.00 -16.08 -5.57
CA PHE A 112 -6.69 -14.77 -6.13
C PHE A 112 -6.89 -13.65 -5.11
N TYR A 113 -8.01 -13.68 -4.37
CA TYR A 113 -8.30 -12.69 -3.34
C TYR A 113 -7.26 -12.72 -2.21
N HIS A 114 -6.91 -13.90 -1.70
CA HIS A 114 -5.86 -14.05 -0.69
C HIS A 114 -4.51 -13.54 -1.20
N ALA A 115 -4.13 -13.89 -2.42
CA ALA A 115 -2.90 -13.41 -3.04
C ALA A 115 -2.91 -11.88 -3.23
N ALA A 116 -4.06 -11.29 -3.54
CA ALA A 116 -4.21 -9.85 -3.65
C ALA A 116 -3.98 -9.15 -2.30
N LEU A 117 -4.58 -9.64 -1.23
CA LEU A 117 -4.40 -9.10 0.13
C LEU A 117 -2.97 -9.27 0.64
N LYS A 118 -2.34 -10.43 0.40
CA LYS A 118 -0.94 -10.68 0.75
C LYS A 118 0.00 -9.68 0.08
N ASN A 119 -0.15 -9.48 -1.22
CA ASN A 119 0.68 -8.53 -1.98
C ASN A 119 0.41 -7.08 -1.56
N LYS A 120 -0.84 -6.73 -1.28
CA LYS A 120 -1.21 -5.41 -0.75
C LYS A 120 -0.52 -5.12 0.58
N LYS A 121 -0.60 -6.06 1.53
CA LYS A 121 0.07 -5.95 2.83
C LYS A 121 1.58 -5.76 2.65
N LYS A 122 2.22 -6.56 1.79
CA LYS A 122 3.65 -6.41 1.50
C LYS A 122 4.01 -5.04 0.90
N ALA A 123 3.19 -4.50 0.01
CA ALA A 123 3.45 -3.19 -0.58
C ALA A 123 3.46 -2.09 0.51
N ILE A 124 2.48 -2.11 1.41
CA ILE A 124 2.37 -1.15 2.52
C ILE A 124 3.54 -1.30 3.50
N LEU A 125 3.87 -2.53 3.90
CA LEU A 125 4.99 -2.77 4.81
C LEU A 125 6.32 -2.31 4.20
N ASN A 126 6.58 -2.64 2.94
CA ASN A 126 7.80 -2.18 2.25
C ASN A 126 7.85 -0.65 2.15
N TYR A 127 6.71 0.00 1.90
CA TYR A 127 6.62 1.45 1.87
C TYR A 127 6.98 2.02 3.25
N ASN A 128 6.29 1.60 4.32
CA ASN A 128 6.54 2.08 5.68
C ASN A 128 7.99 1.83 6.13
N GLU A 129 8.52 0.63 5.88
CA GLU A 129 9.92 0.29 6.20
C GLU A 129 10.92 1.18 5.44
N SER A 130 10.59 1.62 4.22
CA SER A 130 11.47 2.55 3.50
C SER A 130 11.50 3.95 4.11
N LEU A 131 10.46 4.37 4.82
CA LEU A 131 10.41 5.65 5.52
C LEU A 131 11.41 5.67 6.69
N ASP A 132 11.48 4.57 7.45
CA ASP A 132 12.46 4.39 8.53
C ASP A 132 13.90 4.32 8.00
N ASN A 133 14.09 3.71 6.84
CA ASN A 133 15.42 3.47 6.25
C ASN A 133 15.93 4.61 5.35
N THR A 134 15.10 5.61 5.01
CA THR A 134 15.52 6.78 4.21
C THR A 134 16.44 7.77 4.93
N THR A 135 16.68 7.60 6.24
CA THR A 135 17.64 8.39 7.03
C THR A 135 18.90 7.59 7.40
N SER A 136 19.57 6.97 6.43
CA SER A 136 20.92 6.41 6.67
C SER A 136 22.00 7.48 6.75
N PHE A 137 21.71 8.73 6.40
CA PHE A 137 22.66 9.84 6.59
C PHE A 137 22.24 10.71 7.77
N ARG A 138 23.10 10.75 8.79
CA ARG A 138 23.00 11.74 9.87
C ARG A 138 23.98 12.88 9.64
N LEU A 139 23.52 14.12 9.75
CA LEU A 139 24.41 15.28 9.85
C LEU A 139 25.00 15.29 11.25
N VAL A 140 26.32 15.10 11.36
CA VAL A 140 27.05 15.22 12.63
C VAL A 140 27.89 16.49 12.65
N PRO A 141 27.91 17.24 13.78
CA PRO A 141 28.87 18.31 13.94
C PRO A 141 30.29 17.73 13.90
N THR A 142 31.15 18.37 13.11
CA THR A 142 32.58 18.06 13.03
C THR A 142 33.36 19.35 13.26
N SER A 143 34.56 19.23 13.81
CA SER A 143 35.46 20.37 13.97
C SER A 143 36.87 19.98 13.54
N ASN A 144 37.53 20.85 12.80
CA ASN A 144 38.95 20.75 12.48
C ASN A 144 39.64 22.10 12.71
N GLU A 145 40.93 22.18 12.40
CA GLU A 145 41.74 23.40 12.54
C GLU A 145 41.22 24.60 11.72
N ASN A 146 40.37 24.33 10.71
CA ASN A 146 39.76 25.35 9.84
C ASN A 146 38.32 25.74 10.24
N GLY A 147 37.77 25.18 11.33
CA GLY A 147 36.49 25.59 11.89
C GLY A 147 35.51 24.45 12.21
N ILE A 148 34.25 24.83 12.44
CA ILE A 148 33.15 23.92 12.77
C ILE A 148 32.28 23.74 11.53
N GLY A 149 31.93 22.49 11.20
CA GLY A 149 31.08 22.14 10.07
C GLY A 149 30.12 20.99 10.38
N LEU A 150 29.38 20.56 9.36
CA LEU A 150 28.53 19.37 9.41
C LEU A 150 29.08 18.33 8.44
N ALA A 151 29.23 17.09 8.91
CA ALA A 151 29.59 15.96 8.05
C ALA A 151 28.38 15.05 7.84
N LEU A 152 28.23 14.55 6.62
CA LEU A 152 27.29 13.48 6.31
C LEU A 152 27.91 12.16 6.76
N LYS A 153 27.26 11.48 7.70
CA LYS A 153 27.66 10.15 8.16
C LYS A 153 26.62 9.13 7.70
N PHE A 154 27.05 8.26 6.80
CA PHE A 154 26.29 7.14 6.25
C PHE A 154 26.28 5.92 7.20
#